data_AF-A0A0B8P4B9-F1
#
_entry.id   AF-A0A0B8P4B9-F1
#
_cell.length_a   1.000
_cell.length_b   1.000
_cell.length_c   1.000
_cell.angle_alpha   90.00
_cell.angle_beta   90.00
_cell.angle_gamma   90.00
#
_symmetry.space_group_name_H-M   'P 1'
#
loop_
_entity.id
_entity.type
_entity.pdbx_description
1 polymer ?
#
loop_
_entity_poly.entity_id
_entity_poly.type
_entity_poly.pdbx_seq_one_letter_code
_entity_poly.pdbx_strand_id
1 'polypeptide(L)'
;MKDAVDEMGRSAKVRLSSSSGGQKGAFAAGVLDAFNSAEFDPFSLYLGTSAGALNVSSFVTKQRGLGLDFILNYTTKNRFFDFNKLVKKQQPMDLDWAFQFVHSGEFPLDMNKGAEFLGTEREALACVTNVEDMQDHYFPIFSETGSTF
;
A
#
# COMPACT_ATOMS: atom_id res chain seq x y z
N MET A 1 -40.68 9.86 -13.02
CA MET A 1 -40.24 8.53 -13.53
C MET A 1 -39.25 8.64 -14.71
N LYS A 2 -38.67 9.84 -14.93
CA LYS A 2 -37.37 10.01 -15.60
C LYS A 2 -36.21 9.73 -14.63
N ASP A 3 -36.52 9.60 -13.35
CA ASP A 3 -35.59 9.56 -12.22
C ASP A 3 -35.06 8.14 -11.92
N ALA A 4 -35.56 7.12 -12.64
CA ALA A 4 -35.04 5.75 -12.59
C ALA A 4 -34.06 5.44 -13.73
N VAL A 5 -33.84 6.40 -14.65
CA VAL A 5 -32.93 6.27 -15.80
C VAL A 5 -31.55 6.89 -15.51
N ASP A 6 -31.42 7.69 -14.45
CA ASP A 6 -30.15 8.34 -14.05
C ASP A 6 -29.23 7.47 -13.17
N GLU A 7 -29.68 6.31 -12.69
CA GLU A 7 -28.82 5.36 -11.94
C GLU A 7 -28.10 4.33 -12.82
N MET A 8 -28.15 4.46 -14.15
CA MET A 8 -27.29 3.72 -15.08
C MET A 8 -26.12 4.60 -15.53
N GLY A 9 -25.05 4.68 -14.73
CA GLY A 9 -23.87 5.49 -15.11
C GLY A 9 -22.52 5.18 -14.46
N ARG A 10 -22.38 4.19 -13.57
CA ARG A 10 -21.06 3.81 -13.02
C ARG A 10 -20.53 2.58 -13.75
N SER A 11 -19.55 2.80 -14.64
CA SER A 11 -18.69 1.73 -15.17
C SER A 11 -18.24 0.80 -14.02
N ALA A 12 -18.20 -0.51 -14.27
CA ALA A 12 -17.82 -1.50 -13.26
C ALA A 12 -16.38 -1.23 -12.79
N LYS A 13 -16.22 -0.71 -11.56
CA LYS A 13 -14.92 -0.45 -10.95
C LYS A 13 -14.29 -1.75 -10.46
N VAL A 14 -13.24 -2.22 -11.14
CA VAL A 14 -12.46 -3.39 -10.71
C VAL A 14 -11.49 -2.96 -9.60
N ARG A 15 -11.40 -3.76 -8.53
CA ARG A 15 -10.63 -3.46 -7.32
C ARG A 15 -9.52 -4.49 -7.14
N LEU A 16 -8.35 -4.02 -6.71
CA LEU A 16 -7.25 -4.87 -6.24
C LEU A 16 -7.10 -4.70 -4.73
N SER A 17 -7.16 -5.80 -3.98
CA SER A 17 -6.94 -5.79 -2.53
C SER A 17 -5.79 -6.72 -2.18
N SER A 18 -4.81 -6.24 -1.40
CA SER A 18 -3.67 -7.02 -0.93
C SER A 18 -3.54 -6.92 0.59
N SER A 19 -3.59 -8.06 1.28
CA SER A 19 -3.38 -8.13 2.73
C SER A 19 -1.96 -8.60 3.08
N SER A 20 -1.44 -8.15 4.21
CA SER A 20 -0.17 -8.63 4.75
C SER A 20 -0.32 -10.04 5.34
N GLY A 21 0.34 -11.03 4.73
CA GLY A 21 0.33 -12.42 5.20
C GLY A 21 1.69 -12.92 5.72
N GLY A 22 2.41 -12.14 6.52
CA GLY A 22 3.77 -12.49 6.95
C GLY A 22 4.70 -12.73 5.75
N GLN A 23 5.50 -13.80 5.75
CA GLN A 23 6.34 -14.16 4.59
C GLN A 23 5.54 -14.47 3.31
N LYS A 24 4.23 -14.74 3.39
CA LYS A 24 3.36 -14.90 2.21
C LYS A 24 3.13 -13.59 1.46
N GLY A 25 3.51 -12.45 2.04
CA GLY A 25 3.57 -11.18 1.30
C GLY A 25 4.47 -11.25 0.07
N ALA A 26 5.53 -12.08 0.10
CA ALA A 26 6.43 -12.28 -1.04
C ALA A 26 5.71 -12.94 -2.24
N PHE A 27 4.78 -13.85 -1.96
CA PHE A 27 3.94 -14.45 -3.00
C PHE A 27 3.05 -13.40 -3.66
N ALA A 28 2.39 -12.56 -2.85
CA ALA A 28 1.57 -11.46 -3.39
C ALA A 28 2.41 -10.47 -4.21
N ALA A 29 3.63 -10.15 -3.77
CA ALA A 29 4.56 -9.31 -4.53
C ALA A 29 4.86 -9.93 -5.92
N GLY A 30 5.14 -11.23 -5.96
CA GLY A 30 5.39 -11.95 -7.21
C GLY A 30 4.17 -11.99 -8.16
N VAL A 31 2.95 -12.12 -7.62
CA VAL A 31 1.72 -12.06 -8.44
C VAL A 31 1.53 -10.67 -9.06
N LEU A 32 1.75 -9.60 -8.29
CA LEU A 32 1.63 -8.24 -8.80
C LEU A 32 2.74 -7.90 -9.80
N ASP A 33 3.95 -8.42 -9.61
CA ASP A 33 5.03 -8.32 -10.60
C ASP A 33 4.67 -9.05 -11.91
N ALA A 34 3.99 -10.20 -11.83
CA ALA A 34 3.49 -10.89 -12.99
C ALA A 34 2.40 -10.09 -13.72
N PHE A 35 1.49 -9.45 -12.98
CA PHE A 35 0.49 -8.53 -13.57
C PHE A 35 1.16 -7.37 -14.29
N ASN A 36 2.17 -6.74 -13.67
CA ASN A 36 2.95 -5.68 -14.33
C ASN A 36 3.67 -6.18 -15.58
N SER A 37 4.20 -7.41 -15.55
CA SER A 37 4.86 -8.02 -16.71
C SER A 37 3.91 -8.31 -17.87
N ALA A 38 2.65 -8.62 -17.55
CA ALA A 38 1.60 -8.91 -18.51
C ALA A 38 0.79 -7.66 -18.92
N GLU A 39 1.21 -6.47 -18.46
CA GLU A 39 0.46 -5.20 -18.64
C GLU A 39 -1.01 -5.31 -18.20
N PHE A 40 -1.27 -6.18 -17.22
CA PHE A 40 -2.60 -6.44 -16.70
C PHE A 40 -2.91 -5.51 -15.54
N ASP A 41 -3.67 -4.46 -15.83
CA ASP A 41 -4.06 -3.47 -14.83
C ASP A 41 -5.45 -2.84 -15.10
N PRO A 42 -6.54 -3.63 -14.95
CA PRO A 42 -7.90 -3.13 -15.13
C PRO A 42 -8.43 -2.35 -13.91
N PHE A 43 -7.58 -2.09 -12.90
CA PHE A 43 -8.03 -1.65 -11.58
C PHE A 43 -8.20 -0.13 -11.51
N SER A 44 -9.25 0.31 -10.81
CA SER A 44 -9.48 1.71 -10.48
C SER A 44 -9.33 2.01 -8.99
N LEU A 45 -9.18 0.98 -8.15
CA LEU A 45 -8.99 1.12 -6.71
C LEU A 45 -8.04 0.03 -6.21
N TYR A 46 -6.99 0.46 -5.50
CA TYR A 46 -5.98 -0.39 -4.90
C TYR A 46 -6.04 -0.25 -3.38
N LEU A 47 -6.21 -1.35 -2.67
CA LEU A 47 -6.29 -1.39 -1.22
C LEU A 47 -5.17 -2.26 -0.67
N GLY A 48 -4.46 -1.77 0.33
CA GLY A 48 -3.37 -2.50 0.94
C GLY A 48 -3.29 -2.34 2.45
N THR A 49 -2.95 -3.41 3.16
CA THR A 49 -2.70 -3.37 4.60
C THR A 49 -1.28 -3.84 4.89
N SER A 50 -0.50 -3.05 5.62
CA SER A 50 0.91 -3.35 5.96
C SER A 50 1.72 -3.75 4.72
N ALA A 51 2.32 -4.94 4.64
CA ALA A 51 3.05 -5.43 3.46
C ALA A 51 2.19 -5.44 2.17
N GLY A 52 0.86 -5.52 2.28
CA GLY A 52 -0.04 -5.37 1.15
C GLY A 52 -0.08 -3.94 0.59
N ALA A 53 0.01 -2.91 1.44
CA ALA A 53 0.13 -1.52 1.01
C ALA A 53 1.43 -1.30 0.24
N LEU A 54 2.52 -1.90 0.71
CA LEU A 54 3.80 -1.86 0.01
C LEU A 54 3.77 -2.52 -1.37
N ASN A 55 3.17 -3.71 -1.44
CA ASN A 55 3.00 -4.43 -2.70
C ASN A 55 2.15 -3.63 -3.70
N VAL A 56 1.07 -3.00 -3.21
CA VAL A 56 0.27 -2.05 -3.99
C VAL A 56 1.12 -0.88 -4.47
N SER A 57 1.94 -0.28 -3.61
CA SER A 57 2.80 0.84 -3.98
C SER A 57 3.77 0.45 -5.10
N SER A 58 4.48 -0.67 -4.95
CA SER A 58 5.41 -1.20 -5.96
C SER A 58 4.71 -1.55 -7.28
N PHE A 59 3.47 -2.06 -7.21
CA PHE A 59 2.66 -2.34 -8.40
C PHE A 59 2.27 -1.06 -9.15
N VAL A 60 1.74 -0.06 -8.43
CA VAL A 60 1.30 1.23 -8.96
C VAL A 60 2.45 2.01 -9.59
N THR A 61 3.62 2.05 -8.95
CA THR A 61 4.80 2.73 -9.49
C THR A 61 5.50 1.95 -10.60
N LYS A 62 5.02 0.75 -10.97
CA LYS A 62 5.66 -0.15 -11.93
C LYS A 62 7.13 -0.46 -11.56
N GLN A 63 7.45 -0.47 -10.27
CA GLN A 63 8.79 -0.77 -9.75
C GLN A 63 8.85 -2.23 -9.32
N ARG A 64 9.01 -3.11 -10.31
CA ARG A 64 9.03 -4.56 -10.11
C ARG A 64 10.14 -4.98 -9.16
N GLY A 65 9.87 -6.01 -8.36
CA GLY A 65 10.83 -6.55 -7.39
C GLY A 65 10.99 -5.73 -6.11
N LEU A 66 10.51 -4.48 -6.05
CA LEU A 66 10.64 -3.62 -4.87
C LEU A 66 9.89 -4.19 -3.65
N GLY A 67 8.65 -4.67 -3.85
CA GLY A 67 7.89 -5.32 -2.77
C GLY A 67 8.54 -6.61 -2.27
N LEU A 68 9.11 -7.41 -3.19
CA LEU A 68 9.81 -8.64 -2.84
C LEU A 68 11.12 -8.36 -2.10
N ASP A 69 11.90 -7.39 -2.58
CA ASP A 69 13.16 -6.95 -1.97
C ASP A 69 12.94 -6.45 -0.54
N PHE A 70 11.90 -5.62 -0.33
CA PHE A 70 11.51 -5.20 1.01
C PHE A 70 11.23 -6.40 1.93
N ILE A 71 10.43 -7.35 1.46
CA ILE A 71 10.05 -8.51 2.26
C ILE A 71 11.27 -9.37 2.57
N LEU A 72 12.12 -9.66 1.59
CA LEU A 72 13.27 -10.54 1.78
C LEU A 72 14.40 -9.89 2.58
N ASN A 73 14.70 -8.62 2.35
CA ASN A 73 15.91 -7.98 2.86
C ASN A 73 15.67 -7.03 4.05
N TYR A 74 14.42 -6.63 4.29
CA TYR A 74 14.10 -5.69 5.36
C TYR A 74 13.21 -6.31 6.44
N THR A 75 12.33 -7.27 6.13
CA THR A 75 11.55 -7.96 7.17
C THR A 75 12.32 -9.07 7.90
N THR A 76 13.45 -9.50 7.34
CA THR A 76 14.33 -10.53 7.91
C THR A 76 15.41 -9.98 8.84
N LYS A 77 15.63 -8.65 8.84
CA LYS A 77 16.54 -7.99 9.79
C LYS A 77 15.91 -8.04 11.18
N ASN A 78 16.72 -8.30 12.22
CA ASN A 78 16.28 -8.43 13.62
C ASN A 78 15.35 -7.31 14.12
N ARG A 79 15.46 -6.11 13.55
CA ARG A 79 14.67 -4.92 13.89
C ARG A 79 13.20 -4.99 13.44
N PHE A 80 12.87 -5.78 12.41
CA PHE A 80 11.46 -5.99 12.02
C PHE A 80 10.73 -6.92 13.01
N PHE A 81 11.44 -7.85 13.64
CA PHE A 81 10.90 -8.61 14.78
C PHE A 81 10.59 -7.69 15.97
N ASP A 82 11.26 -6.54 16.10
CA ASP A 82 10.91 -5.51 17.07
C ASP A 82 9.68 -4.68 16.65
N PHE A 83 9.33 -4.58 15.37
CA PHE A 83 8.04 -4.01 14.92
C PHE A 83 6.83 -4.80 15.49
N ASN A 84 6.96 -6.13 15.65
CA ASN A 84 5.95 -6.91 16.38
C ASN A 84 5.87 -6.54 17.87
N LYS A 85 6.97 -6.06 18.48
CA LYS A 85 6.98 -5.52 19.85
C LYS A 85 6.45 -4.08 19.90
N LEU A 86 6.65 -3.29 18.84
CA LEU A 86 6.08 -1.96 18.62
C LEU A 86 4.55 -2.01 18.61
N VAL A 87 3.96 -2.95 17.86
CA VAL A 87 2.50 -3.19 17.87
C VAL A 87 2.00 -3.64 19.25
N LYS A 88 2.85 -4.27 20.06
CA LYS A 88 2.53 -4.70 21.44
C LYS A 88 2.78 -3.62 22.51
N LYS A 89 3.03 -2.34 22.13
CA LYS A 89 3.32 -1.22 23.05
C LYS A 89 4.52 -1.45 23.99
N GLN A 90 5.45 -2.36 23.67
CA GLN A 90 6.57 -2.69 24.58
C GLN A 90 7.80 -1.80 24.44
N GLN A 91 7.85 -0.90 23.45
CA GLN A 91 8.90 0.13 23.32
C GLN A 91 8.28 1.42 22.71
N PRO A 92 8.45 2.59 23.33
CA PRO A 92 8.28 3.86 22.63
C PRO A 92 9.52 4.08 21.75
N MET A 93 9.32 4.45 20.49
CA MET A 93 10.36 4.94 19.55
C MET A 93 11.10 3.86 18.73
N ASP A 94 10.50 3.49 17.59
CA ASP A 94 11.26 3.21 16.34
C ASP A 94 10.42 3.48 15.07
N LEU A 95 9.33 4.26 15.20
CA LEU A 95 8.64 4.83 14.03
C LEU A 95 9.58 5.76 13.26
N ASP A 96 10.47 6.45 13.97
CA ASP A 96 11.50 7.29 13.37
C ASP A 96 12.45 6.51 12.47
N TRP A 97 12.75 5.24 12.77
CA TRP A 97 13.51 4.38 11.86
C TRP A 97 12.68 3.99 10.64
N ALA A 98 11.38 3.66 10.79
CA ALA A 98 10.53 3.34 9.63
C ALA A 98 10.36 4.57 8.72
N PHE A 99 10.19 5.76 9.31
CA PHE A 99 10.17 7.02 8.58
C PHE A 99 11.53 7.33 7.97
N GLN A 100 12.64 7.23 8.71
CA GLN A 100 13.98 7.38 8.15
C GLN A 100 14.27 6.34 7.06
N PHE A 101 13.78 5.11 7.17
CA PHE A 101 13.97 4.07 6.17
C PHE A 101 13.30 4.45 4.83
N VAL A 102 12.08 4.97 4.91
CA VAL A 102 11.35 5.50 3.75
C VAL A 102 11.99 6.82 3.24
N HIS A 103 12.46 7.69 4.13
CA HIS A 103 12.96 9.04 3.80
C HIS A 103 14.47 9.10 3.49
N SER A 104 15.25 8.11 3.88
CA SER A 104 16.71 8.06 3.70
C SER A 104 17.11 7.74 2.26
N GLY A 105 16.15 7.37 1.42
CA GLY A 105 16.41 6.88 0.06
C GLY A 105 16.93 5.44 0.00
N GLU A 106 17.05 4.74 1.14
CA GLU A 106 17.32 3.29 1.13
C GLU A 106 16.17 2.49 0.52
N PHE A 107 14.95 3.04 0.53
CA PHE A 107 13.80 2.49 -0.16
C PHE A 107 13.42 3.38 -1.37
N PRO A 108 13.72 2.97 -2.61
CA PRO A 108 13.62 3.86 -3.77
C PRO A 108 12.20 3.95 -4.33
N LEU A 109 11.15 4.07 -3.52
CA LEU A 109 9.78 4.19 -4.03
C LEU A 109 9.56 5.56 -4.70
N ASP A 110 9.14 5.55 -5.96
CA ASP A 110 8.88 6.75 -6.73
C ASP A 110 7.45 7.26 -6.51
N MET A 111 7.30 8.18 -5.56
CA MET A 111 6.02 8.76 -5.18
C MET A 111 5.36 9.53 -6.34
N ASN A 112 6.18 10.24 -7.13
CA ASN A 112 5.71 11.04 -8.26
C ASN A 112 5.12 10.14 -9.36
N LYS A 113 5.82 9.06 -9.70
CA LYS A 113 5.35 8.09 -10.68
C LYS A 113 4.05 7.42 -10.24
N GLY A 114 3.90 7.15 -8.95
CA GLY A 114 2.66 6.61 -8.39
C GLY A 114 1.50 7.60 -8.50
N ALA A 115 1.72 8.86 -8.13
CA ALA A 115 0.72 9.92 -8.26
C ALA A 115 0.30 10.15 -9.73
N GLU A 116 1.27 10.21 -10.65
CA GLU A 116 1.02 10.36 -12.09
C GLU A 116 0.20 9.19 -12.65
N PHE A 117 0.56 7.95 -12.27
CA PHE A 117 -0.15 6.76 -12.72
C PHE A 117 -1.62 6.71 -12.26
N LEU A 118 -1.89 7.18 -11.04
CA LEU A 118 -3.24 7.19 -10.49
C LEU A 118 -4.12 8.27 -11.12
N GLY A 119 -3.56 9.46 -11.34
CA GLY A 119 -4.29 10.60 -11.86
C GLY A 119 -5.53 10.93 -11.00
N THR A 120 -6.63 11.30 -11.64
CA THR A 120 -7.91 11.61 -10.96
C THR A 120 -8.90 10.45 -10.93
N GLU A 121 -8.63 9.38 -11.68
CA GLU A 121 -9.59 8.30 -11.93
C GLU A 121 -9.33 7.05 -11.08
N ARG A 122 -8.15 6.96 -10.47
CA ARG A 122 -7.72 5.81 -9.68
C ARG A 122 -7.28 6.23 -8.28
N GLU A 123 -7.45 5.33 -7.33
CA GLU A 123 -7.10 5.56 -5.93
C GLU A 123 -6.28 4.40 -5.37
N ALA A 124 -5.22 4.69 -4.62
CA ALA A 124 -4.48 3.70 -3.85
C ALA A 124 -4.51 4.07 -2.36
N LEU A 125 -5.07 3.19 -1.53
CA LEU A 125 -5.31 3.45 -0.10
C LEU A 125 -4.63 2.41 0.78
N ALA A 126 -3.99 2.88 1.85
CA ALA A 126 -3.52 2.08 2.96
C ALA A 126 -4.64 1.95 4.00
N CYS A 127 -5.06 0.73 4.28
CA CYS A 127 -6.03 0.45 5.33
C CYS A 127 -5.31 0.27 6.66
N VAL A 128 -5.75 0.99 7.68
CA VAL A 128 -5.25 0.90 9.06
C VAL A 128 -6.42 0.79 10.03
N THR A 129 -6.15 0.26 11.23
CA THR A 129 -7.15 0.19 12.30
C THR A 129 -6.72 1.13 13.41
N ASN A 130 -7.62 2.02 13.81
CA ASN A 130 -7.41 2.89 14.96
C ASN A 130 -7.65 2.09 16.25
N VAL A 131 -6.70 2.18 17.19
CA VAL A 131 -6.71 1.41 18.44
C VAL A 131 -7.69 1.99 19.46
N GLU A 132 -8.05 3.27 19.34
CA GLU A 132 -8.92 3.95 20.30
C GLU A 132 -10.40 3.67 20.07
N ASP A 133 -10.85 3.69 18.81
CA ASP A 133 -12.25 3.50 18.41
C ASP A 133 -12.51 2.15 17.73
N MET A 134 -11.45 1.36 17.48
CA MET A 134 -11.49 0.07 16.79
C MET A 134 -12.10 0.14 15.38
N GLN A 135 -12.06 1.32 14.74
CA GLN A 135 -12.56 1.54 13.39
C GLN A 135 -11.44 1.43 12.35
N ASP A 136 -11.83 1.09 11.11
CA ASP A 136 -10.94 1.13 9.96
C ASP A 136 -10.85 2.53 9.35
N HIS A 137 -9.64 2.91 8.96
CA HIS A 137 -9.33 4.15 8.25
C HIS A 137 -8.55 3.85 6.98
N TYR A 138 -8.76 4.68 5.96
CA TYR A 138 -8.15 4.52 4.64
C TYR A 138 -7.40 5.79 4.28
N PHE A 139 -6.07 5.68 4.15
CA PHE A 139 -5.19 6.81 3.86
C PHE A 139 -4.64 6.71 2.45
N PRO A 140 -4.65 7.80 1.65
CA PRO A 140 -4.05 7.75 0.32
C PRO A 140 -2.55 7.50 0.41
N ILE A 141 -2.06 6.60 -0.45
CA ILE A 141 -0.64 6.19 -0.46
C ILE A 141 0.23 7.25 -1.15
N PHE A 142 -0.30 7.93 -2.17
CA PHE A 142 0.48 8.83 -3.05
C PHE A 142 -0.01 10.29 -3.03
N SER A 143 -0.74 10.72 -1.99
CA SER A 143 -1.11 12.14 -1.86
C SER A 143 -0.06 12.92 -1.09
N GLU A 144 0.28 14.12 -1.58
CA GLU A 144 0.95 15.12 -0.75
C GLU A 144 -0.08 15.72 0.23
N THR A 145 -0.35 15.00 1.30
CA THR A 145 -1.04 15.57 2.45
C THR A 145 -0.33 15.15 3.71
N GLY A 146 0.68 15.95 4.07
CA GLY A 146 0.99 16.23 5.45
C GLY A 146 -0.20 16.94 6.10
N SER A 147 -1.26 16.18 6.37
CA SER A 147 -2.35 16.63 7.24
C SER A 147 -2.03 16.12 8.64
N THR A 148 -1.34 17.00 9.37
CA THR A 148 -1.31 17.17 10.82
C THR A 148 -2.04 16.10 11.64
N PHE A 149 -1.27 15.33 12.40
CA PHE A 149 -1.76 14.57 13.56
C PHE A 149 -2.19 15.52 14.69
#